data_AF-A0A945PM75-F1
#
_entry.id   AF-A0A945PM75-F1
#
_cell.length_a   1.000
_cell.length_b   1.000
_cell.length_c   1.000
_cell.angle_alpha   90.00
_cell.angle_beta   90.00
_cell.angle_gamma   90.00
#
_symmetry.space_group_name_H-M   'P 1'
#
loop_
_entity.id
_entity.type
_entity.pdbx_description
1 polymer ?
#
loop_
_entity_poly.entity_id
_entity_poly.type
_entity_poly.pdbx_seq_one_letter_code
_entity_poly.pdbx_strand_id
1 'polypeptide(L)'
;MSTLVIAEHDNSSLKPATLNSVTAAQAIGGDIDILVVGSDCQGAAEQAANVAGISKVLVADNAAHAHQLAENVAPLIAEVGAA
;
A
#
# COMPACT_ATOMS: atom_id res chain seq x y z
N MET A 1 8.15 -5.44 -15.18
CA MET A 1 7.48 -4.16 -14.90
C MET A 1 6.42 -4.46 -13.86
N SER A 2 6.45 -3.76 -12.73
CA SER A 2 5.52 -3.99 -11.61
C SER A 2 4.61 -2.79 -11.43
N THR A 3 3.41 -3.02 -10.89
CA THR A 3 2.49 -1.96 -10.47
C THR A 3 2.58 -1.79 -8.96
N LEU A 4 2.86 -0.56 -8.50
CA LEU A 4 2.78 -0.20 -7.08
C LEU A 4 1.38 0.33 -6.75
N VAL A 5 0.65 -0.38 -5.90
CA VAL A 5 -0.63 0.06 -5.34
C VAL A 5 -0.38 0.74 -4.00
N ILE A 6 -0.95 1.93 -3.80
CA ILE A 6 -0.92 2.61 -2.51
C ILE A 6 -2.16 2.22 -1.72
N ALA A 7 -1.99 1.61 -0.55
CA ALA A 7 -3.08 1.14 0.27
C ALA A 7 -3.74 2.30 1.02
N GLU A 8 -5.05 2.44 0.87
CA GLU A 8 -5.85 3.30 1.76
C GLU A 8 -6.30 2.47 2.97
N HIS A 9 -6.08 2.97 4.19
CA HIS A 9 -6.40 2.27 5.45
C HIS A 9 -6.62 3.21 6.63
N ASP A 10 -7.09 2.67 7.74
CA ASP A 10 -7.22 3.34 9.05
C ASP A 10 -6.17 2.87 10.08
N ASN A 11 -5.11 2.19 9.60
CA ASN A 11 -4.03 1.51 10.35
C ASN A 11 -4.45 0.13 10.89
N SER A 12 -5.73 -0.16 11.00
CA SER A 12 -6.21 -1.48 11.41
C SER A 12 -6.68 -2.32 10.21
N SER A 13 -7.30 -1.69 9.22
CA SER A 13 -7.94 -2.35 8.10
C SER A 13 -7.81 -1.58 6.80
N LEU A 14 -7.77 -2.33 5.68
CA LEU A 14 -7.80 -1.76 4.35
C LEU A 14 -9.18 -1.21 4.03
N LYS A 15 -9.23 -0.05 3.38
CA LYS A 15 -10.47 0.44 2.80
C LYS A 15 -10.80 -0.31 1.51
N PRO A 16 -12.10 -0.53 1.19
CA PRO A 16 -12.51 -1.28 0.01
C PRO A 16 -11.99 -0.72 -1.32
N ALA A 17 -11.74 0.59 -1.41
CA ALA A 17 -11.18 1.24 -2.59
C ALA A 17 -9.81 0.66 -3.00
N THR A 18 -9.02 0.16 -2.03
CA THR A 18 -7.75 -0.51 -2.28
C THR A 18 -7.95 -1.78 -3.12
N LEU A 19 -9.00 -2.56 -2.85
CA LEU A 19 -9.27 -3.82 -3.59
C LEU A 19 -9.67 -3.55 -5.05
N ASN A 20 -10.39 -2.46 -5.31
CA ASN A 20 -10.70 -2.02 -6.66
C ASN A 20 -9.41 -1.69 -7.44
N SER A 21 -8.47 -1.01 -6.78
CA SER A 21 -7.17 -0.66 -7.36
C SER A 21 -6.32 -1.88 -7.65
N VAL A 22 -6.31 -2.88 -6.74
CA VAL A 22 -5.64 -4.18 -6.98
C VAL A 22 -6.26 -4.91 -8.17
N THR A 23 -7.59 -4.92 -8.28
CA THR A 23 -8.29 -5.56 -9.42
C THR A 23 -7.91 -4.89 -10.75
N ALA A 24 -7.79 -3.57 -10.78
CA ALA A 24 -7.31 -2.84 -11.95
C ALA A 24 -5.84 -3.18 -12.27
N ALA A 25 -4.97 -3.27 -11.25
CA ALA A 25 -3.57 -3.66 -11.42
C ALA A 25 -3.44 -5.10 -11.97
N GLN A 26 -4.28 -6.04 -11.54
CA GLN A 26 -4.33 -7.40 -12.10
C GLN A 26 -4.70 -7.40 -13.58
N ALA A 27 -5.64 -6.54 -14.00
CA ALA A 27 -6.02 -6.40 -15.40
C ALA A 27 -4.92 -5.80 -16.28
N ILE A 28 -4.08 -4.92 -15.71
CA ILE A 28 -2.86 -4.41 -16.37
C ILE A 28 -1.83 -5.54 -16.52
N GLY A 29 -1.76 -6.44 -15.54
CA GLY A 29 -0.83 -7.56 -15.50
C GLY A 29 0.54 -7.19 -14.96
N GLY A 30 1.39 -8.22 -14.78
CA GLY A 30 2.68 -8.08 -14.10
C GLY A 30 2.57 -8.26 -12.58
N ASP A 31 3.69 -8.05 -11.88
CA ASP A 31 3.75 -8.14 -10.42
C ASP A 31 3.08 -6.95 -9.77
N ILE A 32 2.37 -7.18 -8.67
CA ILE A 32 1.67 -6.14 -7.92
C ILE A 32 2.29 -6.04 -6.53
N ASP A 33 2.96 -4.91 -6.29
CA ASP A 33 3.44 -4.55 -4.96
C ASP A 33 2.42 -3.60 -4.33
N ILE A 34 2.19 -3.73 -3.03
CA ILE A 34 1.31 -2.83 -2.27
C ILE A 34 2.10 -2.15 -1.16
N LEU A 35 1.95 -0.83 -1.03
CA LEU A 35 2.56 -0.03 0.02
C LEU A 35 1.52 0.40 1.06
N VAL A 36 1.77 0.04 2.31
CA VAL A 36 1.00 0.45 3.50
C VAL A 36 1.83 1.49 4.26
N VAL A 37 1.28 2.69 4.48
CA VAL A 37 1.99 3.82 5.10
C VAL A 37 1.16 4.34 6.27
N GLY A 38 1.68 4.22 7.48
CA GLY A 38 0.93 4.62 8.67
C GLY A 38 1.74 4.51 9.96
N SER A 39 1.02 4.50 11.08
CA SER A 39 1.57 4.23 12.40
C SER A 39 0.75 3.12 13.02
N ASP A 40 1.41 2.11 13.58
CA ASP A 40 0.78 0.90 14.11
C ASP A 40 -0.13 0.24 13.07
N CYS A 41 0.36 0.14 11.82
CA CYS A 41 -0.42 -0.22 10.64
C CYS A 41 -0.37 -1.72 10.28
N GLN A 42 0.16 -2.53 11.19
CA GLN A 42 0.35 -3.97 10.99
C GLN A 42 -0.94 -4.72 10.62
N GLY A 43 -2.09 -4.34 11.19
CA GLY A 43 -3.38 -4.97 10.86
C GLY A 43 -3.76 -4.75 9.38
N ALA A 44 -3.53 -3.56 8.85
CA ALA A 44 -3.76 -3.27 7.43
C ALA A 44 -2.76 -4.02 6.53
N ALA A 45 -1.50 -4.15 6.94
CA ALA A 45 -0.48 -4.90 6.21
C ALA A 45 -0.79 -6.41 6.14
N GLU A 46 -1.28 -6.99 7.24
CA GLU A 46 -1.71 -8.39 7.27
C GLU A 46 -2.93 -8.63 6.38
N GLN A 47 -3.90 -7.70 6.39
CA GLN A 47 -5.02 -7.77 5.44
C GLN A 47 -4.52 -7.69 3.99
N ALA A 48 -3.58 -6.80 3.69
CA ALA A 48 -2.97 -6.67 2.36
C ALA A 48 -2.28 -7.97 1.92
N ALA A 49 -1.54 -8.63 2.80
CA ALA A 49 -0.85 -9.88 2.51
C ALA A 49 -1.80 -11.04 2.12
N ASN A 50 -3.07 -10.95 2.53
CA ASN A 50 -4.10 -11.94 2.20
C ASN A 50 -4.91 -11.58 0.93
N VAL A 51 -4.66 -10.43 0.30
CA VAL A 51 -5.34 -10.05 -0.94
C VAL A 51 -4.72 -10.82 -2.10
N ALA A 52 -5.57 -11.54 -2.84
CA ALA A 52 -5.15 -12.29 -4.01
C ALA A 52 -4.48 -11.39 -5.06
N GLY A 53 -3.41 -11.87 -5.67
CA GLY A 53 -2.65 -11.20 -6.72
C GLY A 53 -1.63 -10.18 -6.23
N ILE A 54 -1.52 -9.92 -4.93
CA ILE A 54 -0.41 -9.13 -4.37
C ILE A 54 0.83 -10.01 -4.28
N SER A 55 1.92 -9.56 -4.90
CA SER A 55 3.22 -10.23 -4.92
C SER A 55 4.06 -9.86 -3.69
N LYS A 56 3.95 -8.62 -3.21
CA LYS A 56 4.74 -8.10 -2.08
C LYS A 56 3.98 -7.02 -1.31
N VAL A 57 4.09 -7.06 0.02
CA VAL A 57 3.61 -6.01 0.91
C VAL A 57 4.81 -5.23 1.45
N LEU A 58 4.82 -3.93 1.17
CA LEU A 58 5.77 -2.96 1.70
C LEU A 58 5.09 -2.20 2.83
N VAL A 59 5.78 -2.06 3.96
CA VAL A 59 5.22 -1.42 5.17
C VAL A 59 6.16 -0.30 5.61
N ALA A 60 5.61 0.90 5.69
CA ALA A 60 6.24 2.07 6.29
C ALA A 60 5.48 2.43 7.57
N ASP A 61 5.84 1.78 8.66
CA ASP A 61 5.26 2.01 9.99
C ASP A 61 6.11 3.02 10.77
N ASN A 62 5.60 4.24 10.93
CA ASN A 62 6.25 5.31 11.66
C ASN A 62 5.23 6.33 12.17
N ALA A 63 5.45 6.85 13.38
CA ALA A 63 4.62 7.92 13.96
C ALA A 63 4.48 9.15 13.04
N ALA A 64 5.49 9.47 12.21
CA ALA A 64 5.43 10.56 11.24
C ALA A 64 4.35 10.36 10.15
N HIS A 65 3.89 9.13 9.95
CA HIS A 65 2.87 8.77 8.97
C HIS A 65 1.48 8.55 9.59
N ALA A 66 1.29 8.79 10.89
CA ALA A 66 0.02 8.55 11.59
C ALA A 66 -1.20 9.22 10.93
N HIS A 67 -0.99 10.37 10.28
CA HIS A 67 -2.05 11.12 9.59
C HIS A 67 -1.99 11.04 8.05
N GLN A 68 -1.02 10.30 7.50
CA GLN A 68 -0.85 10.08 6.06
C GLN A 68 -0.86 11.40 5.24
N LEU A 69 -0.28 12.47 5.80
CA LEU A 69 -0.20 13.77 5.13
C LEU A 69 0.63 13.65 3.85
N ALA A 70 0.16 14.32 2.79
CA ALA A 70 0.76 14.21 1.47
C ALA A 70 2.25 14.61 1.47
N GLU A 71 2.63 15.61 2.26
CA GLU A 71 4.00 16.10 2.41
C GLU A 71 4.95 15.03 2.95
N ASN A 72 4.45 14.12 3.80
CA ASN A 72 5.23 13.04 4.40
C ASN A 72 5.21 11.78 3.52
N VAL A 73 4.08 11.49 2.88
CA VAL A 73 3.85 10.24 2.15
C VAL A 73 4.35 10.32 0.71
N ALA A 74 4.20 11.46 0.03
CA ALA A 74 4.58 11.59 -1.39
C ALA A 74 6.07 11.34 -1.65
N PRO A 75 7.03 11.86 -0.84
CA PRO A 75 8.44 11.57 -1.03
C PRO A 75 8.75 10.07 -0.88
N LEU A 76 8.14 9.41 0.10
CA LEU A 76 8.27 7.96 0.29
C LEU A 76 7.74 7.18 -0.92
N ILE A 77 6.57 7.53 -1.44
CA ILE A 77 6.00 6.89 -2.64
C ILE A 77 6.96 7.04 -3.82
N ALA A 78 7.53 8.24 -4.02
CA ALA A 78 8.46 8.50 -5.11
C ALA A 78 9.76 7.69 -4.97
N GLU A 79 10.28 7.56 -3.74
CA GLU A 79 11.46 6.72 -3.45
C GLU A 79 11.19 5.25 -3.73
N VAL A 80 10.07 4.72 -3.23
CA VAL A 80 9.69 3.31 -3.41
C VAL A 80 9.38 2.99 -4.87
N GLY A 81 8.66 3.87 -5.58
CA GLY A 81 8.27 3.67 -6.97
C GLY A 81 9.39 3.88 -7.99
N ALA A 82 10.56 4.38 -7.57
CA ALA A 82 11.74 4.50 -8.42
C ALA A 82 12.58 3.22 -8.49
N ALA A 83 12.31 2.24 -7.62
CA ALA A 83 12.98 0.94 -7.58
C ALA A 83 12.45 -0.02 -8.67
#